data_AF-A0A838QIJ1-F1
#
_entry.id   AF-A0A838QIJ1-F1
#
_cell.length_a   1.000
_cell.length_b   1.000
_cell.length_c   1.000
_cell.angle_alpha   90.00
_cell.angle_beta   90.00
_cell.angle_gamma   90.00
#
_symmetry.space_group_name_H-M   'P 1'
#
loop_
_entity.id
_entity.type
_entity.pdbx_description
1 polymer ?
#
loop_
_entity_poly.entity_id
_entity_poly.type
_entity_poly.pdbx_seq_one_letter_code
_entity_poly.pdbx_strand_id
1 'polypeptide(L)' 'KTTLKAEINQEAWESLHSDTSRPFDKPMSGRIAVKVINHLGDEVMKVFRV' A
#
# COMPACT_ATOMS: atom_id res chain seq x y z
N LYS A 1 28.78 11.10 -14.26
CA LYS A 1 27.32 10.81 -14.16
C LYS A 1 27.15 9.29 -14.10
N THR A 2 27.53 8.70 -12.99
CA THR A 2 27.40 7.26 -12.72
C THR A 2 26.12 7.08 -11.92
N THR A 3 25.12 6.51 -12.57
CA THR A 3 23.79 6.23 -12.04
C THR A 3 23.87 5.40 -10.76
N LEU A 4 23.24 5.89 -9.68
CA LEU A 4 22.80 5.12 -8.51
C LEU A 4 21.71 4.11 -8.95
N LYS A 5 22.13 3.13 -9.77
CA LYS A 5 21.34 1.98 -10.23
C LYS A 5 21.81 0.68 -9.55
N ALA A 6 22.72 0.80 -8.58
CA ALA A 6 23.18 -0.34 -7.80
C ALA A 6 22.14 -0.64 -6.71
N GLU A 7 21.63 -1.87 -6.75
CA GLU A 7 20.96 -2.58 -5.65
C GLU A 7 19.51 -2.17 -5.33
N ILE A 8 18.62 -2.23 -6.32
CA ILE A 8 17.22 -2.53 -5.98
C ILE A 8 17.18 -4.01 -5.57
N ASN A 9 17.00 -4.28 -4.27
CA ASN A 9 16.75 -5.63 -3.79
C ASN A 9 15.43 -6.13 -4.41
N GLN A 10 15.52 -7.17 -5.24
CA GLN A 10 14.39 -7.70 -6.00
C GLN A 10 13.30 -8.27 -5.09
N GLU A 11 13.66 -8.92 -3.99
CA GLU A 11 12.70 -9.40 -2.98
C GLU A 11 11.96 -8.23 -2.33
N ALA A 12 12.66 -7.14 -2.00
CA ALA A 12 12.04 -5.94 -1.45
C ALA A 12 11.09 -5.27 -2.47
N TRP A 13 11.48 -5.24 -3.75
CA TRP A 13 10.65 -4.71 -4.83
C TRP A 13 9.38 -5.54 -5.04
N GLU A 14 9.50 -6.86 -5.12
CA GLU A 14 8.37 -7.79 -5.27
C GLU A 14 7.40 -7.69 -4.08
N SER A 15 7.93 -7.47 -2.88
CA SER A 15 7.14 -7.28 -1.65
C SER A 15 6.36 -5.96 -1.60
N LEU A 16 6.87 -4.91 -2.28
CA LEU A 16 6.24 -3.60 -2.40
C LEU A 16 5.22 -3.54 -3.54
N HIS A 17 5.48 -4.26 -4.63
CA HIS A 17 4.63 -4.28 -5.83
C HIS A 17 3.73 -5.52 -5.88
N SER A 18 3.10 -5.85 -4.75
CA SER A 18 2.16 -6.96 -4.62
C SER A 18 0.72 -6.45 -4.55
N ASP A 19 -0.19 -7.18 -5.19
CA ASP A 19 -1.65 -7.01 -5.09
C ASP A 19 -2.25 -7.72 -3.85
N THR A 20 -1.45 -8.53 -3.17
CA THR A 20 -1.86 -9.30 -2.00
C THR A 20 -1.66 -8.47 -0.74
N SER A 21 -2.76 -8.17 -0.04
CA SER A 21 -2.72 -7.44 1.22
C SER A 21 -2.05 -8.25 2.33
N ARG A 22 -1.31 -7.57 3.21
CA ARG A 22 -0.79 -8.17 4.44
C ARG A 22 -1.87 -8.16 5.54
N PRO A 23 -2.02 -9.24 6.31
CA PRO A 23 -2.95 -9.27 7.43
C PRO A 23 -2.56 -8.22 8.48
N PHE A 24 -3.56 -7.64 9.14
CA PHE A 24 -3.40 -6.70 10.24
C PHE A 24 -4.49 -6.95 11.28
N ASP A 25 -4.18 -6.65 12.54
CA ASP A 25 -5.12 -6.85 13.63
C ASP A 25 -6.34 -5.94 13.51
N LYS A 26 -7.48 -6.43 14.00
CA LYS A 26 -8.71 -5.64 13.99
C LYS A 26 -8.54 -4.39 14.87
N PRO A 27 -8.86 -3.20 14.36
CA PRO A 27 -8.72 -1.97 15.13
C PRO A 27 -9.70 -1.96 16.31
N MET A 28 -9.24 -1.54 17.49
CA MET A 28 -10.06 -1.47 18.71
C MET A 28 -11.32 -0.61 18.55
N SER A 29 -11.28 0.38 17.65
CA SER A 29 -12.42 1.26 17.38
C SER A 29 -13.52 0.61 16.54
N GLY A 30 -13.28 -0.59 15.99
CA GLY A 30 -14.21 -1.28 15.08
C GLY A 30 -14.43 -0.55 13.77
N ARG A 31 -13.53 0.34 13.35
CA ARG A 31 -13.64 1.12 12.10
C ARG A 31 -12.38 0.99 11.26
N ILE A 32 -12.54 0.85 9.95
CA ILE A 32 -11.46 0.81 8.96
C ILE A 32 -11.67 1.96 7.97
N ALA A 33 -10.64 2.78 7.75
CA ALA A 33 -10.61 3.73 6.64
C ALA A 33 -10.01 3.05 5.41
N VAL A 34 -10.75 3.03 4.31
CA VAL A 34 -10.28 2.56 3.00
C VAL A 34 -10.01 3.78 2.15
N LYS A 35 -8.78 3.87 1.62
CA LYS A 35 -8.35 4.91 0.69
C LYS A 35 -8.13 4.26 -0.68
N VAL A 36 -8.79 4.79 -1.70
CA VAL A 36 -8.66 4.36 -3.10
C VAL A 36 -8.03 5.51 -3.86
N ILE A 37 -7.00 5.21 -4.63
CA ILE A 37 -6.30 6.18 -5.47
C ILE A 37 -6.27 5.62 -6.89
N ASN A 38 -6.68 6.40 -7.88
CA ASN A 38 -6.61 5.99 -9.28
C ASN A 38 -5.27 6.40 -9.91
N HIS A 39 -5.04 5.99 -11.15
CA HIS A 39 -3.82 6.29 -11.91
C HIS A 39 -3.70 7.77 -12.33
N LEU A 40 -4.78 8.56 -12.26
CA LEU A 40 -4.77 10.00 -12.49
C LEU A 40 -4.37 10.78 -11.23
N GLY A 41 -4.32 10.11 -10.08
CA GLY A 41 -4.05 10.71 -8.78
C GLY A 41 -5.30 11.16 -8.02
N ASP A 42 -6.50 10.85 -8.52
CA ASP A 42 -7.72 11.11 -7.76
C ASP A 42 -7.80 10.17 -6.56
N GLU A 43 -8.13 10.73 -5.41
CA GLU A 43 -8.25 9.98 -4.16
C GLU A 43 -9.69 10.02 -3.63
N VAL A 44 -10.19 8.86 -3.21
CA VAL A 44 -11.46 8.72 -2.47
C VAL A 44 -11.20 7.98 -1.17
N MET A 45 -11.76 8.46 -0.07
CA MET A 45 -11.68 7.80 1.24
C MET A 45 -13.09 7.46 1.75
N LYS A 46 -13.25 6.27 2.33
CA LYS A 46 -14.47 5.87 3.02
C LYS A 46 -14.16 5.08 4.29
N VAL A 47 -14.89 5.37 5.36
CA VAL A 47 -14.79 4.63 6.62
C VAL A 47 -15.87 3.55 6.68
N PHE A 48 -15.48 2.34 7.02
CA PHE A 48 -16.32 1.16 7.21
C PHE A 48 -16.27 0.70 8.66
N ARG A 49 -17.31 0.03 9.12
CA ARG A 49 -17.37 -0.63 10.43
C ARG A 49 -17.09 -2.12 10.28
N VAL A 50 -16.34 -2.70 11.22
CA VAL A 50 -15.88 -4.11 11.23
C VAL A 50 -16.59 -4.89 12.32
#